data_AF-A0A4Q2Z6N5-F1
#
_entry.id   AF-A0A4Q2Z6N5-F1
#
_cell.length_a   1.000
_cell.length_b   1.000
_cell.length_c   1.000
_cell.angle_alpha   90.00
_cell.angle_beta   90.00
_cell.angle_gamma   90.00
#
_symmetry.space_group_name_H-M   'P 1'
#
loop_
_entity.id
_entity.type
_entity.pdbx_description
1 polymer ?
#
loop_
_entity_poly.entity_id
_entity_poly.type
_entity_poly.pdbx_seq_one_letter_code
_entity_poly.pdbx_strand_id
1 'polypeptide(L)'
;MTLDDGTELFKKADVEVRIAYWNDKASEVSYKRYMTARDVANKNPKEITETELTVLLDSNKGSSDWKKDEASDREVVRWQRADGGASAVHLVDLGVLTIKVAGYDDYRDRQKAKAEAEKAKKEAKKLDGF
;
A
#
# COMPACT_ATOMS: atom_id res chain seq x y z
N MET A 1 7.53 -5.73 15.31
CA MET A 1 6.92 -7.08 15.36
C MET A 1 6.80 -7.56 13.94
N THR A 2 7.29 -8.76 13.61
CA THR A 2 7.14 -9.34 12.27
C THR A 2 5.87 -10.16 12.25
N LEU A 3 5.03 -9.96 11.24
CA LEU A 3 3.82 -10.75 10.99
C LEU A 3 4.20 -12.08 10.30
N ASP A 4 3.33 -13.07 10.37
CA ASP A 4 3.55 -14.42 9.81
C ASP A 4 3.83 -14.44 8.29
N ASP A 5 3.59 -13.32 7.60
CA ASP A 5 3.79 -13.14 6.16
C ASP A 5 5.13 -12.45 5.80
N GLY A 6 6.03 -12.25 6.77
CA GLY A 6 7.31 -11.57 6.54
C GLY A 6 7.20 -10.05 6.47
N THR A 7 6.07 -9.47 6.92
CA THR A 7 5.87 -8.02 7.02
C THR A 7 6.34 -7.51 8.39
N GLU A 8 7.12 -6.43 8.41
CA GLU A 8 7.38 -5.71 9.65
C GLU A 8 6.29 -4.68 9.95
N LEU A 9 5.84 -4.66 11.20
CA LEU A 9 4.81 -3.76 11.69
C LEU A 9 5.35 -2.87 12.80
N PHE A 10 5.24 -1.56 12.59
CA PHE A 10 5.49 -0.52 13.56
C PHE A 10 4.18 0.19 13.90
N LYS A 11 3.85 0.27 15.19
CA LYS A 11 2.67 0.95 15.70
C LYS A 11 3.05 1.87 16.83
N LYS A 12 2.69 3.15 16.72
CA LYS A 12 2.86 4.11 17.81
C LYS A 12 1.79 5.18 17.71
N ALA A 13 1.10 5.43 18.82
CA ALA A 13 0.00 6.40 18.90
C ALA A 13 -1.05 6.18 17.79
N ASP A 14 -1.29 7.20 16.97
CA ASP A 14 -2.25 7.23 15.85
C ASP A 14 -1.64 6.76 14.52
N VAL A 15 -0.45 6.15 14.52
CA VAL A 15 0.29 5.78 13.31
C VAL A 15 0.61 4.29 13.27
N GLU A 16 0.41 3.70 12.10
CA GLU A 16 0.88 2.38 11.72
C GLU A 16 1.71 2.45 10.45
N VAL A 17 2.86 1.78 10.47
CA VAL A 17 3.70 1.55 9.29
C VAL A 17 3.87 0.05 9.11
N ARG A 18 3.57 -0.43 7.90
CA ARG A 18 3.81 -1.80 7.45
C ARG A 18 4.88 -1.79 6.38
N ILE A 19 5.81 -2.73 6.47
CA ILE A 19 6.86 -2.91 5.48
C ILE A 19 6.85 -4.37 5.04
N ALA A 20 6.54 -4.62 3.78
CA ALA A 20 6.65 -5.96 3.19
C ALA A 20 7.97 -6.08 2.44
N TYR A 21 8.62 -7.24 2.61
CA TYR A 21 9.93 -7.54 2.02
C TYR A 21 9.80 -8.55 0.89
N TRP A 22 10.58 -8.36 -0.17
CA TRP A 22 10.75 -9.32 -1.26
C TRP A 22 12.23 -9.35 -1.66
N ASN A 23 12.81 -10.56 -1.74
CA ASN A 23 14.25 -10.77 -1.93
C ASN A 23 15.12 -9.94 -0.96
N ASP A 24 14.77 -9.99 0.33
CA ASP A 24 15.45 -9.28 1.43
C ASP A 24 15.48 -7.75 1.28
N LYS A 25 14.59 -7.19 0.45
CA LYS A 25 14.46 -5.74 0.23
C LYS A 25 13.04 -5.27 0.52
N ALA A 26 12.92 -4.12 1.20
CA ALA A 26 11.63 -3.46 1.38
C ALA A 26 11.03 -3.14 -0.01
N SER A 27 9.87 -3.72 -0.27
CA SER A 27 9.24 -3.70 -1.59
C SER A 27 7.85 -3.05 -1.57
N GLU A 28 7.24 -2.99 -0.40
CA GLU A 28 6.03 -2.20 -0.15
C GLU A 28 6.12 -1.58 1.25
N VAL A 29 5.78 -0.29 1.35
CA VAL A 29 5.64 0.43 2.61
C VAL A 29 4.26 1.05 2.64
N SER A 30 3.45 0.69 3.64
CA SER A 30 2.14 1.29 3.88
C SER A 30 2.18 2.10 5.16
N TYR A 31 1.84 3.37 5.05
CA TYR A 31 1.58 4.27 6.17
C TYR A 31 0.08 4.42 6.34
N LYS A 32 -0.41 4.22 7.56
CA LYS A 32 -1.80 4.42 7.92
C LYS A 32 -1.91 5.27 9.17
N ARG A 33 -2.78 6.28 9.11
CA ARG A 33 -3.21 6.99 10.31
C ARG A 33 -4.50 6.37 10.83
N TYR A 34 -4.54 6.09 12.12
CA TYR A 34 -5.74 5.61 12.81
C TYR A 34 -6.41 6.78 13.52
N MET A 35 -7.74 6.85 13.42
CA MET A 35 -8.50 7.69 14.33
C MET A 35 -8.36 7.14 15.75
N THR A 36 -7.84 7.95 16.67
CA THR A 36 -7.88 7.59 18.09
C THR A 36 -9.29 7.78 18.63
N ALA A 37 -9.61 7.17 19.78
CA ALA A 37 -10.87 7.43 20.48
C ALA A 37 -11.11 8.93 20.74
N ARG A 38 -10.04 9.70 20.93
CA ARG A 38 -10.08 11.15 21.08
C ARG A 38 -10.42 11.87 19.79
N ASP A 39 -9.91 11.42 18.64
CA ASP A 39 -10.19 12.03 17.34
C ASP A 39 -11.64 11.79 16.91
N VAL A 40 -12.16 10.59 17.19
CA VAL A 40 -13.58 10.26 17.01
C VAL A 40 -14.45 11.16 17.90
N ALA A 41 -14.09 11.30 19.18
CA ALA A 41 -14.81 12.16 20.12
C ALA A 41 -14.80 13.65 19.69
N ASN A 42 -13.71 14.11 19.10
CA ASN A 42 -13.55 15.48 18.61
C ASN A 42 -14.07 15.70 17.17
N LYS A 43 -14.62 14.66 16.52
CA LYS A 43 -15.10 14.69 15.12
C LYS A 43 -14.07 15.28 14.14
N ASN A 44 -12.79 15.04 14.39
CA ASN A 44 -11.71 15.61 13.59
C ASN A 44 -10.89 14.45 12.99
N PRO A 45 -11.31 13.88 11.86
CA PRO A 45 -10.55 12.82 11.21
C PRO A 45 -9.19 13.40 10.83
N LYS A 46 -8.11 12.83 11.40
CA LYS A 46 -6.77 13.16 10.94
C LYS A 46 -6.51 12.38 9.66
N GLU A 47 -6.78 13.05 8.55
CA GLU A 47 -6.24 12.66 7.26
C GLU A 47 -4.70 12.69 7.29
N ILE A 48 -4.06 12.03 6.32
CA ILE A 48 -2.64 12.27 6.07
C ILE A 48 -2.56 13.66 5.45
N THR A 49 -1.97 14.60 6.17
CA THR A 49 -1.85 15.98 5.70
C THR A 49 -0.95 16.06 4.47
N GLU A 50 -1.10 17.12 3.66
CA GLU A 50 -0.22 17.33 2.50
C GLU A 50 1.26 17.38 2.90
N THR A 51 1.59 18.01 4.03
CA THR A 51 2.96 18.04 4.56
C THR A 51 3.48 16.63 4.87
N GLU A 52 2.67 15.78 5.51
CA GLU A 52 3.04 14.39 5.79
C GLU A 52 3.22 13.59 4.49
N LEU A 53 2.33 13.76 3.51
CA LEU A 53 2.46 13.14 2.19
C LEU A 53 3.79 13.52 1.53
N THR A 54 4.13 14.81 1.50
CA THR A 54 5.39 15.29 0.93
C THR A 54 6.58 14.66 1.62
N VAL A 55 6.63 14.67 2.96
CA VAL A 55 7.75 14.08 3.72
C VAL A 55 7.87 12.58 3.46
N LEU A 56 6.75 11.85 3.43
CA LEU A 56 6.74 10.40 3.18
C LEU A 56 7.20 10.08 1.75
N LEU A 57 6.72 10.81 0.74
CA LEU A 57 7.15 10.64 -0.64
C LEU A 57 8.63 10.99 -0.81
N ASP A 58 9.08 12.12 -0.26
CA ASP A 58 10.49 12.54 -0.34
C ASP A 58 11.43 11.55 0.33
N SER A 59 11.04 10.96 1.45
CA SER A 59 11.82 9.93 2.14
C SER A 59 11.96 8.64 1.31
N ASN A 60 11.10 8.45 0.31
CA ASN A 60 11.06 7.25 -0.55
C ASN A 60 11.39 7.53 -2.03
N LYS A 61 11.80 8.75 -2.39
CA LYS A 61 12.06 9.12 -3.80
C LYS A 61 13.32 8.46 -4.38
N GLY A 62 14.27 8.07 -3.53
CA GLY A 62 15.55 7.53 -3.99
C GLY A 62 16.29 8.53 -4.89
N SER A 63 16.50 8.17 -6.15
CA SER A 63 17.24 8.96 -7.15
C SER A 63 16.36 9.66 -8.19
N SER A 64 15.03 9.56 -8.09
CA SER A 64 14.11 10.08 -9.09
C SER A 64 12.90 10.74 -8.43
N ASP A 65 12.44 11.85 -8.99
CA ASP A 65 11.30 12.59 -8.44
C ASP A 65 9.96 11.89 -8.71
N TRP A 66 9.00 12.17 -7.83
CA TRP A 66 7.62 11.72 -7.98
C TRP A 66 6.85 12.62 -8.93
N LYS A 67 6.13 12.00 -9.87
CA LYS A 67 5.14 12.67 -10.72
C LYS A 67 3.74 12.23 -10.29
N LYS A 68 2.89 13.19 -9.93
CA LYS A 68 1.48 12.94 -9.63
C LYS A 68 0.73 12.56 -10.92
N ASP A 69 -0.10 11.54 -10.84
CA ASP A 69 -0.95 11.10 -11.96
C ASP A 69 -2.12 12.08 -12.14
N GLU A 70 -2.29 12.58 -13.37
CA GLU A 70 -3.35 13.52 -13.74
C GLU A 70 -4.75 12.89 -13.69
N ALA A 71 -4.84 11.55 -13.81
CA ALA A 71 -6.10 10.82 -13.68
C ALA A 71 -6.50 10.52 -12.22
N SER A 72 -5.74 11.02 -11.24
CA SER A 72 -6.10 10.92 -9.82
C SER A 72 -7.40 11.66 -9.52
N ASP A 73 -8.30 11.02 -8.76
CA ASP A 73 -9.49 11.67 -8.23
C ASP A 73 -9.25 12.18 -6.79
N ARG A 74 -10.31 12.72 -6.16
CA ARG A 74 -10.21 13.26 -4.78
C ARG A 74 -10.04 12.17 -3.72
N GLU A 75 -10.50 10.95 -3.98
CA GLU A 75 -10.53 9.85 -3.01
C GLU A 75 -9.27 8.97 -3.14
N VAL A 76 -8.67 8.94 -4.33
CA VAL A 76 -7.50 8.16 -4.70
C VAL A 76 -6.49 9.02 -5.44
N VAL A 77 -5.39 9.34 -4.75
CA VAL A 77 -4.29 10.10 -5.34
C VAL A 77 -3.12 9.17 -5.65
N ARG A 78 -2.60 9.23 -6.88
CA ARG A 78 -1.51 8.37 -7.34
C ARG A 78 -0.29 9.18 -7.75
N TRP A 79 0.88 8.60 -7.50
CA TRP A 79 2.17 9.09 -7.99
C TRP A 79 2.98 7.95 -8.58
N GLN A 80 3.84 8.28 -9.52
CA GLN A 80 4.83 7.38 -10.09
C GLN A 80 6.18 8.08 -10.14
N ARG A 81 7.26 7.37 -9.83
CA ARG A 81 8.60 7.91 -10.05
C ARG A 81 8.86 8.09 -11.55
N ALA A 82 9.58 9.14 -11.93
CA ALA A 82 9.88 9.42 -13.34
C ALA A 82 10.67 8.28 -14.02
N ASP A 83 11.46 7.52 -13.25
CA ASP A 83 12.17 6.32 -13.72
C ASP A 83 11.32 5.04 -13.76
N GLY A 84 10.04 5.10 -13.36
CA GLY A 84 9.13 3.96 -13.29
C GLY A 84 9.45 2.94 -12.19
N GLY A 85 10.45 3.19 -11.34
CA GLY A 85 10.94 2.21 -10.36
C GLY A 85 9.99 1.99 -9.17
N ALA A 86 9.10 2.94 -8.89
CA ALA A 86 8.11 2.82 -7.83
C ALA A 86 6.81 3.61 -8.14
N SER A 87 5.74 3.19 -7.48
CA SER A 87 4.44 3.84 -7.48
C SER A 87 4.01 4.13 -6.04
N ALA A 88 3.14 5.12 -5.87
CA ALA A 88 2.50 5.43 -4.60
C ALA A 88 1.01 5.69 -4.80
N VAL A 89 0.19 5.22 -3.85
CA VAL A 89 -1.27 5.40 -3.86
C VAL A 89 -1.71 5.85 -2.47
N HIS A 90 -2.38 7.00 -2.40
CA HIS A 90 -3.05 7.51 -1.22
C HIS A 90 -4.55 7.34 -1.35
N LEU A 91 -5.14 6.51 -0.48
CA LEU A 91 -6.58 6.36 -0.32
C LEU A 91 -7.03 7.31 0.78
N VAL A 92 -7.55 8.47 0.40
CA VAL A 92 -7.80 9.62 1.28
C VAL A 92 -8.76 9.24 2.41
N ASP A 93 -9.90 8.64 2.07
CA ASP A 93 -10.93 8.24 3.04
C ASP A 93 -10.46 7.17 4.03
N LEU A 94 -9.46 6.39 3.65
CA LEU A 94 -8.89 5.36 4.52
C LEU A 94 -7.70 5.88 5.33
N GLY A 95 -7.19 7.07 5.02
CA GLY A 95 -5.98 7.63 5.61
C GLY A 95 -4.76 6.73 5.40
N VAL A 96 -4.65 6.13 4.20
CA VAL A 96 -3.59 5.16 3.87
C VAL A 96 -2.79 5.63 2.67
N LEU A 97 -1.47 5.78 2.84
CA LEU A 97 -0.51 5.89 1.75
C LEU A 97 0.24 4.58 1.62
N THR A 98 0.27 4.00 0.42
CA THR A 98 1.08 2.81 0.11
C THR A 98 2.06 3.12 -1.00
N ILE A 99 3.33 2.79 -0.80
CA ILE A 99 4.43 2.96 -1.75
C ILE A 99 4.97 1.58 -2.10
N LYS A 100 5.18 1.31 -3.39
CA LYS A 100 5.63 0.00 -3.87
C LYS A 100 6.67 0.11 -4.96
N VAL A 101 7.61 -0.83 -4.99
CA VAL A 101 8.56 -0.95 -6.10
C VAL A 101 7.89 -1.69 -7.27
N ALA A 102 8.09 -1.23 -8.51
CA ALA A 102 7.37 -1.73 -9.68
C ALA A 102 7.54 -3.25 -9.89
N GLY A 103 8.75 -3.77 -9.72
CA GLY A 103 9.01 -5.21 -9.84
C GLY A 103 8.25 -6.08 -8.83
N TYR A 104 7.83 -5.51 -7.70
CA TYR A 104 7.04 -6.21 -6.69
C TYR A 104 5.55 -6.22 -7.04
N ASP A 105 5.01 -5.14 -7.63
CA ASP A 105 3.63 -5.13 -8.13
C ASP A 105 3.45 -6.21 -9.22
N ASP A 106 4.37 -6.30 -10.18
CA ASP A 106 4.37 -7.35 -11.21
C ASP A 106 4.44 -8.76 -10.62
N TYR A 107 5.18 -8.94 -9.53
CA TYR A 107 5.23 -10.20 -8.81
C TYR A 107 3.89 -10.51 -8.13
N ARG A 108 3.29 -9.54 -7.43
CA ARG A 108 2.01 -9.68 -6.73
C ARG A 108 0.86 -10.00 -7.68
N ASP A 109 0.80 -9.35 -8.82
CA ASP A 109 -0.25 -9.59 -9.82
C ASP A 109 -0.14 -11.00 -10.42
N ARG A 110 1.08 -11.47 -10.70
CA ARG A 110 1.30 -12.87 -11.11
C ARG A 110 0.87 -13.88 -10.04
N GLN A 111 1.11 -13.59 -8.76
CA GLN A 111 0.71 -14.47 -7.67
C GLN A 111 -0.81 -14.51 -7.47
N LYS A 112 -1.50 -13.36 -7.61
CA LYS A 112 -2.97 -13.31 -7.60
C LYS A 112 -3.58 -14.12 -8.75
N ALA A 113 -3.09 -13.92 -9.98
CA ALA A 113 -3.58 -14.64 -11.14
C ALA A 113 -3.42 -16.17 -10.99
N LYS A 114 -2.30 -16.63 -10.41
CA LYS A 114 -2.10 -18.06 -10.09
C LYS A 114 -3.10 -18.56 -9.05
N ALA A 115 -3.29 -17.83 -7.95
CA ALA A 115 -4.22 -18.23 -6.89
C ALA A 115 -5.67 -18.31 -7.40
N GLU A 116 -6.08 -17.36 -8.24
CA GLU A 116 -7.40 -17.38 -8.90
C GLU A 116 -7.56 -18.56 -9.85
N ALA A 117 -6.54 -18.85 -10.67
CA ALA A 117 -6.54 -20.02 -11.55
C ALA A 117 -6.61 -21.35 -10.78
N GLU A 118 -5.91 -21.46 -9.65
CA GLU A 118 -5.99 -22.64 -8.78
C GLU A 118 -7.35 -22.77 -8.09
N LYS A 119 -7.93 -21.66 -7.65
CA LYS A 119 -9.28 -21.64 -7.06
C LYS A 119 -10.32 -22.10 -8.09
N ALA A 120 -10.26 -21.56 -9.30
CA ALA A 120 -11.15 -21.96 -10.41
C ALA A 120 -10.98 -23.46 -10.75
N LYS A 121 -9.75 -23.99 -10.77
CA LYS A 121 -9.51 -25.43 -10.97
C LYS A 121 -10.10 -26.28 -9.84
N LYS A 122 -9.98 -25.85 -8.58
CA LYS A 122 -10.56 -26.55 -7.42
C LYS A 122 -12.09 -26.53 -7.45
N GLU A 123 -12.69 -25.44 -7.91
CA GLU A 123 -14.15 -25.32 -8.06
C GLU A 123 -14.68 -26.14 -9.24
N ALA A 124 -14.00 -26.12 -10.38
CA ALA A 124 -14.33 -26.98 -11.53
C ALA A 124 -14.25 -28.47 -11.17
N LYS A 125 -13.20 -28.89 -10.45
CA LYS A 125 -13.06 -30.28 -9.98
C LYS A 125 -14.12 -30.68 -8.94
N LYS A 126 -14.68 -29.72 -8.19
CA LYS A 126 -15.82 -29.97 -7.29
C LYS A 126 -17.14 -30.14 -8.06
N LEU A 127 -17.29 -29.48 -9.20
CA LEU A 127 -18.48 -29.58 -10.06
C LEU A 127 -18.49 -30.87 -10.89
N ASP A 128 -17.33 -31.33 -11.38
CA ASP A 128 -17.19 -32.59 -12.13
C ASP A 128 -17.27 -33.86 -11.24
N GLY A 129 -17.30 -33.68 -9.91
CA GLY A 129 -17.40 -34.76 -8.93
C GLY A 129 -18.79 -34.94 -8.31
N PHE A 130 -19.80 -34.24 -8.83
CA PHE A 130 -21.22 -34.42 -8.50
C PHE A 130 -21.92 -35.34 -9.51
#